data_AF-A0A9D8Q269-F1
#
_entry.id   AF-A0A9D8Q269-F1
#
_cell.length_a   1.000
_cell.length_b   1.000
_cell.length_c   1.000
_cell.angle_alpha   90.00
_cell.angle_beta   90.00
_cell.angle_gamma   90.00
#
_symmetry.space_group_name_H-M   'P 1'
#
loop_
_entity.id
_entity.type
_entity.pdbx_description
1 polymer ?
#
loop_
_entity_poly.entity_id
_entity_poly.type
_entity_poly.pdbx_seq_one_letter_code
_entity_poly.pdbx_strand_id
1 'polypeptide(L)'
;MPLRLALLFLLSAILPARAEMEDGLAITDPLILGKLERYDAAMPMAHTYSIADLLFPSENRTPGPVSNDNLFKGPLKTIADTLIGDINTLPQQSLDSAARKTFANGANKALRFSAWLLNHPESGFVLTGIVNRMDRAYRTVDGVRKIRTCGEIRFLYRFTYDVAINGGMKVASRLPFTVSVVLNARNEDDHITCAEIARRWEVLHRPMTPEALLAYLRGKDGPLDYIRPSQVDRVEVNLQLFRLPASIKNDFGGDAEYLMRVFRRTAPGQPFLPTRIENQIDRAKLVVDPALREKFKKYILSDAALADLDRGTLDIP
;
A
#
# COMPACT_ATOMS: atom_id res chain seq x y z
N MET A 1 15.63 -16.01 68.23
CA MET A 1 15.74 -15.85 66.76
C MET A 1 14.43 -16.26 66.11
N PRO A 2 13.57 -15.32 65.71
CA PRO A 2 12.48 -15.60 64.78
C PRO A 2 12.78 -14.98 63.41
N LEU A 3 12.77 -15.85 62.40
CA LEU A 3 12.97 -15.53 60.99
C LEU A 3 11.73 -14.79 60.46
N ARG A 4 11.85 -13.49 60.15
CA ARG A 4 10.81 -12.71 59.47
C ARG A 4 10.93 -12.95 57.96
N LEU A 5 9.94 -13.61 57.38
CA LEU A 5 9.78 -13.77 55.94
C LEU A 5 9.11 -12.48 55.40
N ALA A 6 9.89 -11.62 54.76
CA ALA A 6 9.36 -10.45 54.04
C ALA A 6 8.94 -10.87 52.63
N LEU A 7 7.65 -10.81 52.36
CA LEU A 7 7.06 -11.06 51.04
C LEU A 7 7.26 -9.79 50.19
N LEU A 8 8.24 -9.80 49.28
CA LEU A 8 8.38 -8.76 48.25
C LEU A 8 7.30 -8.99 47.17
N PHE A 9 6.32 -8.10 47.13
CA PHE A 9 5.44 -7.94 45.96
C PHE A 9 6.23 -7.25 44.83
N LEU A 10 6.65 -8.04 43.84
CA LEU A 10 7.10 -7.54 42.54
C LEU A 10 5.87 -7.07 41.74
N LEU A 11 5.55 -5.79 41.81
CA LEU A 11 4.72 -5.14 40.79
C LEU A 11 5.57 -5.02 39.51
N SER A 12 5.50 -6.04 38.65
CA SER A 12 5.91 -5.92 37.25
C SER A 12 4.92 -5.02 36.54
N ALA A 13 5.26 -3.73 36.43
CA ALA A 13 4.63 -2.82 35.49
C ALA A 13 4.82 -3.40 34.08
N ILE A 14 3.71 -3.81 33.46
CA ILE A 14 3.67 -4.12 32.03
C ILE A 14 3.81 -2.78 31.31
N LEU A 15 5.06 -2.36 31.06
CA LEU A 15 5.34 -1.36 30.06
C LEU A 15 4.96 -1.97 28.70
N PRO A 16 4.14 -1.30 27.87
CA PRO A 16 3.98 -1.75 26.50
C PRO A 16 5.36 -1.60 25.84
N ALA A 17 5.91 -2.71 25.35
CA ALA A 17 7.05 -2.69 24.44
C ALA A 17 6.59 -2.00 23.15
N ARG A 18 6.60 -0.66 23.13
CA ARG A 18 6.46 0.13 21.92
C ARG A 18 7.76 -0.02 21.13
N ALA A 19 7.72 -0.87 20.11
CA ALA A 19 8.29 -0.62 18.79
C ALA A 19 9.70 0.03 18.71
N GLU A 20 10.72 -0.53 19.36
CA GLU A 20 12.10 -0.04 19.16
C GLU A 20 12.66 -0.30 17.75
N MET A 21 12.09 -1.23 16.98
CA MET A 21 12.61 -1.62 15.65
C MET A 21 11.87 -0.98 14.46
N GLU A 22 10.73 -0.32 14.71
CA GLU A 22 9.95 0.38 13.66
C GLU A 22 10.11 1.91 13.70
N ASP A 23 10.63 2.46 14.80
CA ASP A 23 10.92 3.88 14.91
C ASP A 23 11.86 4.29 13.77
N GLY A 24 11.57 5.42 13.11
CA GLY A 24 12.40 5.96 12.02
C GLY A 24 12.32 5.24 10.66
N LEU A 25 11.66 4.08 10.55
CA LEU A 25 11.39 3.43 9.25
C LEU A 25 10.03 3.82 8.65
N ALA A 26 9.14 4.41 9.43
CA ALA A 26 7.85 4.85 8.97
C ALA A 26 7.45 6.23 9.52
N ILE A 27 6.78 7.01 8.68
CA ILE A 27 6.13 8.27 9.04
C ILE A 27 4.63 7.97 9.09
N THR A 28 4.03 7.98 10.28
CA THR A 28 2.64 7.58 10.52
C THR A 28 1.80 8.64 11.24
N ASP A 29 2.42 9.75 11.68
CA ASP A 29 1.70 10.84 12.33
C ASP A 29 0.72 11.50 11.33
N PRO A 30 -0.60 11.49 11.60
CA PRO A 30 -1.60 11.97 10.66
C PRO A 30 -1.54 13.49 10.42
N LEU A 31 -1.08 14.28 11.40
CA LEU A 31 -0.92 15.73 11.25
C LEU A 31 0.26 16.04 10.34
N ILE A 32 1.38 15.32 10.50
CA ILE A 32 2.54 15.43 9.61
C ILE A 32 2.17 15.00 8.18
N LEU A 33 1.54 13.84 8.02
CA LEU A 33 1.14 13.31 6.71
C LEU A 33 0.16 14.24 5.99
N GLY A 34 -0.83 14.78 6.71
CA GLY A 34 -1.76 15.76 6.15
C GLY A 34 -1.08 17.04 5.68
N LYS A 35 0.00 17.49 6.35
CA LYS A 35 0.82 18.62 5.89
C LYS A 35 1.69 18.23 4.69
N LEU A 36 2.28 17.03 4.66
CA LEU A 36 3.06 16.54 3.52
C LEU A 36 2.24 16.37 2.24
N GLU A 37 0.96 16.04 2.38
CA GLU A 37 0.06 15.87 1.25
C GLU A 37 -0.39 17.19 0.60
N ARG A 38 -0.42 18.29 1.37
CA ARG A 38 -0.93 19.59 0.93
C ARG A 38 0.19 20.56 0.58
N TYR A 39 -0.10 21.40 -0.42
CA TYR A 39 0.76 22.52 -0.77
C TYR A 39 0.85 23.51 0.39
N ASP A 40 2.06 24.01 0.64
CA ASP A 40 2.33 25.00 1.66
C ASP A 40 2.93 26.24 1.00
N ALA A 41 2.16 27.33 0.98
CA ALA A 41 2.57 28.58 0.37
C ALA A 41 3.79 29.22 1.07
N ALA A 42 4.07 28.86 2.33
CA ALA A 42 5.27 29.31 3.04
C ALA A 42 6.53 28.52 2.62
N MET A 43 6.36 27.38 1.95
CA MET A 43 7.43 26.54 1.41
C MET A 43 7.14 26.19 -0.06
N PRO A 44 7.09 27.17 -0.98
CA PRO A 44 6.62 26.99 -2.36
C PRO A 44 7.51 26.04 -3.19
N MET A 45 8.76 25.83 -2.75
CA MET A 45 9.69 24.89 -3.39
C MET A 45 9.53 23.43 -2.91
N ALA A 46 8.74 23.19 -1.87
CA ALA A 46 8.54 21.84 -1.35
C ALA A 46 7.53 21.07 -2.19
N HIS A 47 7.91 19.86 -2.62
CA HIS A 47 6.99 18.94 -3.28
C HIS A 47 5.86 18.52 -2.33
N THR A 48 4.67 18.34 -2.89
CA THR A 48 3.56 17.70 -2.21
C THR A 48 3.58 16.20 -2.50
N TYR A 49 3.15 15.42 -1.53
CA TYR A 49 3.14 13.96 -1.61
C TYR A 49 1.71 13.41 -1.75
N SER A 50 0.81 14.16 -2.42
CA SER A 50 -0.46 13.58 -2.81
C SER A 50 -0.23 12.49 -3.86
N ILE A 51 -1.16 11.53 -3.90
CA ILE A 51 -1.10 10.44 -4.87
C ILE A 51 -1.03 10.97 -6.32
N ALA A 52 -1.65 12.11 -6.60
CA ALA A 52 -1.63 12.74 -7.92
C ALA A 52 -0.26 13.30 -8.29
N ASP A 53 0.42 13.93 -7.34
CA ASP A 53 1.74 14.53 -7.56
C ASP A 53 2.79 13.46 -7.86
N LEU A 54 2.71 12.30 -7.19
CA LEU A 54 3.60 11.17 -7.44
C LEU A 54 3.30 10.44 -8.75
N LEU A 55 2.01 10.21 -9.05
CA LEU A 55 1.62 9.32 -10.14
C LEU A 55 1.50 10.03 -11.49
N PHE A 56 1.09 11.30 -11.53
CA PHE A 56 0.97 12.09 -12.76
C PHE A 56 1.38 13.54 -12.50
N PRO A 57 2.68 13.82 -12.38
CA PRO A 57 3.14 15.20 -12.27
C PRO A 57 2.71 15.98 -13.51
N SER A 58 2.11 17.16 -13.30
CA SER A 58 1.73 18.08 -14.37
C SER A 58 2.10 19.48 -13.93
N GLU A 59 2.89 20.18 -14.75
CA GLU A 59 3.30 21.56 -14.50
C GLU A 59 2.11 22.53 -14.46
N ASN A 60 1.01 22.17 -15.11
CA ASN A 60 -0.20 23.00 -15.20
C ASN A 60 -1.26 22.67 -14.12
N ARG A 61 -0.94 21.82 -13.14
CA ARG A 61 -1.86 21.47 -12.05
C ARG A 61 -1.37 22.06 -10.73
N THR A 62 -2.29 22.65 -9.96
CA THR A 62 -2.03 23.01 -8.57
C THR A 62 -1.65 21.76 -7.75
N PRO A 63 -0.49 21.72 -7.10
CA PRO A 63 -0.07 20.56 -6.31
C PRO A 63 -1.01 20.27 -5.14
N GLY A 64 -1.10 18.99 -4.76
CA GLY A 64 -1.91 18.52 -3.64
C GLY A 64 -3.08 17.59 -4.02
N PRO A 65 -3.98 17.28 -3.05
CA PRO A 65 -5.04 16.30 -3.21
C PRO A 65 -5.95 16.60 -4.40
N VAL A 66 -6.40 15.55 -5.07
CA VAL A 66 -7.39 15.61 -6.13
C VAL A 66 -8.52 14.63 -5.85
N SER A 67 -9.72 15.00 -6.28
CA SER A 67 -10.89 14.14 -6.26
C SER A 67 -10.77 13.00 -7.29
N ASN A 68 -11.46 11.90 -7.06
CA ASN A 68 -11.35 10.69 -7.88
C ASN A 68 -11.81 10.87 -9.33
N ASP A 69 -12.82 11.72 -9.55
CA ASP A 69 -13.27 12.11 -10.90
C ASP A 69 -12.18 12.81 -11.72
N ASN A 70 -11.13 13.31 -11.06
CA ASN A 70 -9.95 13.89 -11.70
C ASN A 70 -8.71 13.00 -11.58
N LEU A 71 -8.60 12.19 -10.52
CA LEU A 71 -7.46 11.30 -10.28
C LEU A 71 -7.30 10.25 -11.38
N PHE A 72 -8.37 9.52 -11.69
CA PHE A 72 -8.32 8.37 -12.60
C PHE A 72 -8.50 8.76 -14.07
N LYS A 73 -7.86 9.86 -14.47
CA LYS A 73 -7.77 10.31 -15.85
C LYS A 73 -6.42 9.93 -16.45
N GLY A 74 -6.31 10.00 -17.78
CA GLY A 74 -5.06 9.78 -18.51
C GLY A 74 -4.36 8.46 -18.12
N PRO A 75 -3.10 8.49 -17.64
CA PRO A 75 -2.33 7.28 -17.31
C PRO A 75 -2.91 6.39 -16.21
N LEU A 76 -3.78 6.93 -15.34
CA LEU A 76 -4.42 6.18 -14.26
C LEU A 76 -5.78 5.59 -14.64
N LYS A 77 -6.31 5.92 -15.82
CA LYS A 77 -7.61 5.44 -16.28
C LYS A 77 -7.71 3.91 -16.27
N THR A 78 -6.65 3.23 -16.73
CA THR A 78 -6.60 1.76 -16.77
C THR A 78 -6.72 1.13 -15.38
N ILE A 79 -6.20 1.78 -14.33
CA ILE A 79 -6.37 1.32 -12.95
C ILE A 79 -7.86 1.32 -12.58
N ALA A 80 -8.53 2.47 -12.77
CA ALA A 80 -9.96 2.57 -12.46
C ALA A 80 -10.80 1.60 -13.30
N ASP A 81 -10.58 1.51 -14.61
CA ASP A 81 -11.33 0.60 -15.49
C ASP A 81 -11.20 -0.86 -15.03
N THR A 82 -9.98 -1.29 -14.67
CA THR A 82 -9.71 -2.64 -14.16
C THR A 82 -10.43 -2.89 -12.84
N LEU A 83 -10.30 -1.97 -11.89
CA LEU A 83 -10.95 -2.10 -10.57
C LEU A 83 -12.47 -2.08 -10.69
N ILE A 84 -13.04 -1.21 -11.55
CA ILE A 84 -14.49 -1.17 -11.81
C ILE A 84 -14.97 -2.52 -12.36
N GLY A 85 -14.24 -3.11 -13.31
CA GLY A 85 -14.51 -4.44 -13.82
C GLY A 85 -14.52 -5.48 -12.69
N ASP A 86 -13.40 -5.57 -11.97
CA ASP A 86 -13.21 -6.52 -10.87
C ASP A 86 -14.28 -6.40 -9.78
N ILE A 87 -14.59 -5.18 -9.31
CA ILE A 87 -15.63 -4.90 -8.31
C ILE A 87 -16.99 -5.41 -8.80
N ASN A 88 -17.27 -5.28 -10.10
CA ASN A 88 -18.55 -5.68 -10.65
C ASN A 88 -18.68 -7.19 -10.87
N THR A 89 -17.59 -7.87 -11.23
CA THR A 89 -17.64 -9.26 -11.70
C THR A 89 -17.15 -10.28 -10.67
N LEU A 90 -16.08 -10.00 -9.93
CA LEU A 90 -15.43 -10.99 -9.05
C LEU A 90 -16.31 -11.53 -7.91
N PRO A 91 -17.22 -10.75 -7.27
CA PRO A 91 -18.09 -11.32 -6.23
C PRO A 91 -18.95 -12.49 -6.71
N GLN A 92 -19.28 -12.52 -8.00
CA GLN A 92 -20.05 -13.61 -8.63
C GLN A 92 -19.19 -14.83 -8.98
N GLN A 93 -17.87 -14.68 -8.92
CA GLN A 93 -16.86 -15.68 -9.27
C GLN A 93 -16.13 -16.22 -8.03
N SER A 94 -16.54 -15.82 -6.83
CA SER A 94 -15.97 -16.28 -5.56
C SER A 94 -15.86 -17.81 -5.51
N LEU A 95 -14.80 -18.33 -4.90
CA LEU A 95 -14.69 -19.77 -4.65
C LEU A 95 -15.69 -20.23 -3.58
N ASP A 96 -16.16 -19.31 -2.73
CA ASP A 96 -17.18 -19.56 -1.73
C ASP A 96 -18.58 -19.61 -2.35
N SER A 97 -19.33 -20.67 -2.05
CA SER A 97 -20.67 -20.88 -2.63
C SER A 97 -21.70 -19.90 -2.08
N ALA A 98 -21.58 -19.46 -0.81
CA ALA A 98 -22.51 -18.51 -0.20
C ALA A 98 -22.32 -17.11 -0.80
N ALA A 99 -21.07 -16.68 -1.01
CA ALA A 99 -20.76 -15.45 -1.71
C ALA A 99 -21.31 -15.45 -3.14
N ARG A 100 -21.00 -16.49 -3.93
CA ARG A 100 -21.54 -16.61 -5.31
C ARG A 100 -23.06 -16.54 -5.37
N LYS A 101 -23.75 -17.23 -4.46
CA LYS A 101 -25.22 -17.21 -4.39
C LYS A 101 -25.73 -15.81 -4.01
N THR A 102 -25.10 -15.16 -3.04
CA THR A 102 -25.46 -13.80 -2.59
C THR A 102 -25.34 -12.78 -3.71
N PHE A 103 -24.30 -12.86 -4.54
CA PHE A 103 -24.03 -11.87 -5.59
C PHE A 103 -24.55 -12.26 -6.97
N ALA A 104 -25.20 -13.41 -7.12
CA ALA A 104 -25.70 -13.92 -8.39
C ALA A 104 -26.49 -12.84 -9.17
N ASN A 105 -26.21 -12.72 -10.47
CA ASN A 105 -26.82 -11.71 -11.35
C ASN A 105 -26.64 -10.25 -10.89
N GLY A 106 -25.60 -9.97 -10.10
CA GLY A 106 -25.29 -8.62 -9.60
C GLY A 106 -26.17 -8.14 -8.44
N ALA A 107 -26.80 -9.06 -7.70
CA ALA A 107 -27.62 -8.76 -6.54
C ALA A 107 -26.81 -8.21 -5.35
N ASN A 108 -27.51 -7.76 -4.30
CA ASN A 108 -26.93 -7.38 -3.00
C ASN A 108 -25.79 -6.35 -3.05
N LYS A 109 -25.93 -5.34 -3.92
CA LYS A 109 -24.92 -4.29 -4.15
C LYS A 109 -24.48 -3.55 -2.88
N ALA A 110 -25.31 -3.48 -1.85
CA ALA A 110 -24.99 -2.84 -0.57
C ALA A 110 -23.94 -3.60 0.27
N LEU A 111 -23.72 -4.90 0.01
CA LEU A 111 -22.75 -5.72 0.75
C LEU A 111 -21.34 -5.67 0.13
N ARG A 112 -21.19 -5.03 -1.03
CA ARG A 112 -19.92 -4.93 -1.76
C ARG A 112 -19.49 -3.48 -1.93
N PHE A 113 -18.21 -3.28 -2.23
CA PHE A 113 -17.68 -1.98 -2.56
C PHE A 113 -18.41 -1.38 -3.77
N SER A 114 -18.71 -0.09 -3.70
CA SER A 114 -19.43 0.62 -4.74
C SER A 114 -18.48 1.22 -5.77
N ALA A 115 -18.40 0.62 -6.96
CA ALA A 115 -17.49 1.04 -8.03
C ALA A 115 -17.66 2.51 -8.47
N TRP A 116 -18.86 3.09 -8.34
CA TRP A 116 -19.12 4.49 -8.72
C TRP A 116 -18.30 5.49 -7.90
N LEU A 117 -17.89 5.12 -6.68
CA LEU A 117 -17.03 5.95 -5.81
C LEU A 117 -15.62 6.16 -6.39
N LEU A 118 -15.18 5.30 -7.33
CA LEU A 118 -13.92 5.48 -8.06
C LEU A 118 -13.97 6.65 -9.05
N ASN A 119 -15.14 7.22 -9.32
CA ASN A 119 -15.31 8.36 -10.23
C ASN A 119 -16.19 9.46 -9.63
N HIS A 120 -16.24 9.56 -8.29
CA HIS A 120 -17.06 10.56 -7.62
C HIS A 120 -16.22 11.76 -7.14
N PRO A 121 -16.69 13.01 -7.32
CA PRO A 121 -15.95 14.21 -6.92
C PRO A 121 -15.76 14.35 -5.41
N GLU A 122 -16.66 13.81 -4.58
CA GLU A 122 -16.50 13.78 -3.12
C GLU A 122 -15.82 12.48 -2.62
N SER A 123 -15.08 11.79 -3.49
CA SER A 123 -14.24 10.64 -3.13
C SER A 123 -12.79 10.91 -3.49
N GLY A 124 -11.86 10.34 -2.72
CA GLY A 124 -10.44 10.61 -2.89
C GLY A 124 -9.56 9.64 -2.10
N PHE A 125 -8.28 9.97 -2.06
CA PHE A 125 -7.27 9.26 -1.31
C PHE A 125 -6.53 10.23 -0.40
N VAL A 126 -6.26 9.79 0.82
CA VAL A 126 -5.49 10.55 1.80
C VAL A 126 -4.24 9.78 2.18
N LEU A 127 -3.11 10.48 2.28
CA LEU A 127 -1.84 9.92 2.72
C LEU A 127 -1.94 9.49 4.19
N THR A 128 -1.63 8.22 4.46
CA THR A 128 -1.76 7.58 5.78
C THR A 128 -0.48 6.96 6.30
N GLY A 129 0.55 6.86 5.45
CA GLY A 129 1.87 6.45 5.88
C GLY A 129 2.91 6.60 4.78
N ILE A 130 4.15 6.82 5.18
CA ILE A 130 5.31 6.67 4.31
C ILE A 130 6.25 5.67 4.98
N VAL A 131 6.62 4.61 4.27
CA VAL A 131 7.43 3.52 4.84
C VAL A 131 8.69 3.34 4.02
N ASN A 132 9.82 3.33 4.70
CA ASN A 132 11.11 3.01 4.14
C ASN A 132 11.38 1.50 4.22
N ARG A 133 11.65 0.88 3.07
CA ARG A 133 11.89 -0.56 2.90
C ARG A 133 13.22 -0.78 2.17
N MET A 134 14.28 -0.14 2.65
CA MET A 134 15.64 -0.38 2.14
C MET A 134 16.10 -1.82 2.36
N ASP A 135 15.51 -2.55 3.31
CA ASP A 135 15.71 -4.00 3.48
C ASP A 135 15.41 -4.78 2.18
N ARG A 136 14.48 -4.28 1.36
CA ARG A 136 14.17 -4.90 0.05
C ARG A 136 15.28 -4.76 -0.98
N ALA A 137 16.30 -3.93 -0.75
CA ALA A 137 17.47 -3.81 -1.64
C ALA A 137 18.18 -5.14 -1.85
N TYR A 138 18.15 -6.02 -0.84
CA TYR A 138 18.81 -7.33 -0.86
C TYR A 138 17.93 -8.45 -1.42
N ARG A 139 16.75 -8.11 -1.97
CA ARG A 139 15.82 -9.06 -2.57
C ARG A 139 15.78 -8.93 -4.09
N THR A 140 15.52 -10.06 -4.74
CA THR A 140 14.97 -10.06 -6.09
C THR A 140 13.46 -9.87 -5.96
N VAL A 141 12.92 -8.91 -6.70
CA VAL A 141 11.49 -8.61 -6.72
C VAL A 141 11.04 -8.65 -8.16
N ASP A 142 10.19 -9.61 -8.50
CA ASP A 142 9.70 -9.83 -9.86
C ASP A 142 10.86 -9.95 -10.87
N GLY A 143 11.86 -10.77 -10.54
CA GLY A 143 13.05 -10.98 -11.36
C GLY A 143 14.08 -9.83 -11.38
N VAL A 144 13.85 -8.73 -10.66
CA VAL A 144 14.76 -7.58 -10.62
C VAL A 144 15.42 -7.44 -9.25
N ARG A 145 16.76 -7.43 -9.21
CA ARG A 145 17.51 -7.12 -7.99
C ARG A 145 17.39 -5.63 -7.65
N LYS A 146 16.91 -5.31 -6.45
CA LYS A 146 16.68 -3.93 -6.00
C LYS A 146 17.90 -3.24 -5.38
N ILE A 147 19.09 -3.86 -5.45
CA ILE A 147 20.30 -3.31 -4.82
C ILE A 147 20.75 -2.00 -5.47
N ARG A 148 20.59 -1.86 -6.80
CA ARG A 148 20.98 -0.65 -7.53
C ARG A 148 20.06 0.53 -7.24
N THR A 149 18.84 0.25 -6.81
CA THR A 149 17.81 1.24 -6.46
C THR A 149 17.62 1.43 -4.96
N CYS A 150 18.46 0.80 -4.14
CA CYS A 150 18.47 0.90 -2.68
C CYS A 150 17.17 0.45 -1.99
N GLY A 151 16.42 -0.47 -2.60
CA GLY A 151 15.16 -0.98 -2.05
C GLY A 151 13.95 -0.13 -2.44
N GLU A 152 12.97 -0.04 -1.53
CA GLU A 152 11.68 0.59 -1.81
C GLU A 152 11.32 1.66 -0.78
N ILE A 153 10.59 2.69 -1.21
CA ILE A 153 9.86 3.62 -0.34
C ILE A 153 8.38 3.56 -0.75
N ARG A 154 7.50 3.43 0.23
CA ARG A 154 6.06 3.20 0.00
C ARG A 154 5.25 4.36 0.56
N PHE A 155 4.45 4.98 -0.29
CA PHE A 155 3.43 5.94 0.13
C PHE A 155 2.10 5.21 0.20
N LEU A 156 1.52 5.16 1.39
CA LEU A 156 0.29 4.45 1.70
C LEU A 156 -0.86 5.43 1.73
N TYR A 157 -1.81 5.25 0.82
CA TYR A 157 -3.02 6.05 0.74
C TYR A 157 -4.22 5.22 1.13
N ARG A 158 -5.17 5.85 1.83
CA ARG A 158 -6.47 5.25 2.18
C ARG A 158 -7.59 5.95 1.45
N PHE A 159 -8.53 5.17 0.94
CA PHE A 159 -9.74 5.67 0.31
C PHE A 159 -10.63 6.39 1.33
N THR A 160 -11.17 7.53 0.92
CA THR A 160 -12.15 8.30 1.68
C THR A 160 -13.26 8.78 0.77
N TYR A 161 -14.46 8.91 1.32
CA TYR A 161 -15.56 9.58 0.65
C TYR A 161 -16.41 10.36 1.65
N ASP A 162 -17.08 11.39 1.16
CA ASP A 162 -18.11 12.16 1.86
C ASP A 162 -19.24 12.43 0.87
N VAL A 163 -20.20 11.52 0.75
CA VAL A 163 -21.21 11.55 -0.31
C VAL A 163 -22.61 11.71 0.24
N ALA A 164 -23.46 12.45 -0.45
CA ALA A 164 -24.89 12.45 -0.18
C ALA A 164 -25.52 11.14 -0.68
N ILE A 165 -26.27 10.46 0.19
CA ILE A 165 -27.12 9.32 -0.17
C ILE A 165 -28.59 9.75 -0.27
N ASN A 166 -29.44 8.87 -0.82
CA ASN A 166 -30.88 9.13 -0.97
C ASN A 166 -31.49 9.64 0.34
N GLY A 167 -32.17 10.80 0.26
CA GLY A 167 -32.68 11.53 1.43
C GLY A 167 -31.81 12.70 1.89
N GLY A 168 -30.73 13.02 1.17
CA GLY A 168 -29.88 14.20 1.41
C GLY A 168 -28.91 14.07 2.59
N MET A 169 -28.87 12.90 3.24
CA MET A 169 -27.93 12.61 4.32
C MET A 169 -26.51 12.48 3.75
N LYS A 170 -25.57 13.27 4.26
CA LYS A 170 -24.14 13.08 3.97
C LYS A 170 -23.60 11.92 4.79
N VAL A 171 -22.95 10.98 4.11
CA VAL A 171 -22.25 9.86 4.73
C VAL A 171 -20.77 9.96 4.37
N ALA A 172 -19.94 10.10 5.39
CA ALA A 172 -18.50 10.02 5.26
C ALA A 172 -17.99 8.68 5.81
N SER A 173 -17.11 8.01 5.08
CA SER A 173 -16.47 6.78 5.56
C SER A 173 -15.09 6.57 4.96
N ARG A 174 -14.31 5.74 5.65
CA ARG A 174 -12.99 5.27 5.24
C ARG A 174 -13.04 3.78 5.02
N LEU A 175 -13.45 3.38 3.81
CA LEU A 175 -13.56 1.96 3.46
C LEU A 175 -12.19 1.26 3.54
N PRO A 176 -12.17 -0.08 3.70
CA PRO A 176 -10.94 -0.86 3.64
C PRO A 176 -10.46 -0.95 2.19
N PHE A 177 -10.02 0.17 1.65
CA PHE A 177 -9.39 0.30 0.35
C PHE A 177 -8.14 1.15 0.51
N THR A 178 -6.99 0.53 0.31
CA THR A 178 -5.68 1.15 0.36
C THR A 178 -4.96 1.03 -0.97
N VAL A 179 -4.14 2.04 -1.25
CA VAL A 179 -3.24 2.09 -2.39
C VAL A 179 -1.84 2.33 -1.88
N SER A 180 -0.90 1.47 -2.22
CA SER A 180 0.53 1.72 -2.03
C SER A 180 1.13 2.18 -3.35
N VAL A 181 1.62 3.42 -3.37
CA VAL A 181 2.53 3.85 -4.43
C VAL A 181 3.93 3.43 -4.00
N VAL A 182 4.50 2.47 -4.73
CA VAL A 182 5.82 1.92 -4.44
C VAL A 182 6.83 2.59 -5.35
N LEU A 183 7.83 3.20 -4.74
CA LEU A 183 8.95 3.85 -5.41
C LEU A 183 10.23 3.09 -5.14
N ASN A 184 11.11 3.05 -6.13
CA ASN A 184 12.52 2.76 -5.93
C ASN A 184 13.14 3.87 -5.06
N ALA A 185 13.95 3.54 -4.04
CA ALA A 185 14.52 4.55 -3.14
C ALA A 185 15.45 5.54 -3.87
N ARG A 186 16.02 5.14 -5.02
CA ARG A 186 16.66 5.99 -6.04
C ARG A 186 16.49 5.39 -7.45
N ASN A 187 16.69 6.21 -8.48
CA ASN A 187 16.94 5.71 -9.83
C ASN A 187 18.37 5.15 -9.94
N GLU A 188 18.66 4.37 -10.98
CA GLU A 188 20.00 3.77 -11.14
C GLU A 188 21.10 4.82 -11.41
N ASP A 189 20.78 5.86 -12.17
CA ASP A 189 21.72 6.93 -12.58
C ASP A 189 21.99 7.98 -11.48
N ASP A 190 21.39 7.80 -10.31
CA ASP A 190 21.47 8.74 -9.22
C ASP A 190 22.82 8.69 -8.48
N HIS A 191 23.40 9.87 -8.25
CA HIS A 191 24.67 10.02 -7.53
C HIS A 191 24.55 9.77 -6.03
N ILE A 192 23.36 9.86 -5.43
CA ILE A 192 23.17 9.60 -4.00
C ILE A 192 23.40 8.11 -3.70
N THR A 193 24.18 7.80 -2.67
CA THR A 193 24.46 6.40 -2.30
C THR A 193 23.33 5.82 -1.44
N CYS A 194 23.20 4.49 -1.41
CA CYS A 194 22.26 3.84 -0.49
C CYS A 194 22.58 4.16 0.98
N ALA A 195 23.86 4.28 1.33
CA ALA A 195 24.28 4.67 2.67
C ALA A 195 23.81 6.09 3.02
N GLU A 196 23.87 7.02 2.07
CA GLU A 196 23.37 8.38 2.28
C GLU A 196 21.86 8.42 2.48
N ILE A 197 21.09 7.70 1.66
CA ILE A 197 19.64 7.57 1.86
C ILE A 197 19.35 6.99 3.26
N ALA A 198 20.03 5.92 3.64
CA ALA A 198 19.84 5.28 4.95
C ALA A 198 20.10 6.25 6.11
N ARG A 199 21.19 7.04 6.06
CA ARG A 199 21.51 8.05 7.07
C ARG A 199 20.41 9.09 7.24
N ARG A 200 19.77 9.52 6.14
CA ARG A 200 18.67 10.50 6.20
C ARG A 200 17.44 9.95 6.93
N TRP A 201 17.15 8.66 6.75
CA TRP A 201 16.07 7.98 7.48
C TRP A 201 16.44 7.68 8.94
N GLU A 202 17.71 7.36 9.21
CA GLU A 202 18.20 7.07 10.58
C GLU A 202 17.94 8.23 11.54
N VAL A 203 18.04 9.47 11.07
CA VAL A 203 17.75 10.67 11.86
C VAL A 203 16.33 10.67 12.46
N LEU A 204 15.36 10.02 11.81
CA LEU A 204 13.96 9.95 12.27
C LEU A 204 13.78 9.11 13.55
N HIS A 205 14.77 8.32 13.96
CA HIS A 205 14.74 7.60 15.25
C HIS A 205 14.95 8.56 16.44
N ARG A 206 15.42 9.78 16.18
CA ARG A 206 15.64 10.77 17.24
C ARG A 206 14.33 11.48 17.57
N PRO A 207 14.04 11.74 18.85
CA PRO A 207 12.87 12.52 19.22
C PRO A 207 12.98 13.94 18.66
N MET A 208 11.93 14.40 17.99
CA MET A 208 11.80 15.74 17.42
C MET A 208 10.43 16.32 17.73
N THR A 209 10.33 17.65 17.75
CA THR A 209 9.01 18.29 17.73
C THR A 209 8.36 18.08 16.36
N PRO A 210 7.01 18.07 16.26
CA PRO A 210 6.32 17.97 14.97
C PRO A 210 6.78 19.00 13.94
N GLU A 211 7.09 20.22 14.38
CA GLU A 211 7.57 21.30 13.52
C GLU A 211 8.97 21.01 12.98
N ALA A 212 9.89 20.55 13.83
CA ALA A 212 11.24 20.17 13.42
C ALA A 212 11.23 18.96 12.50
N LEU A 213 10.39 17.96 12.80
CA LEU A 213 10.19 16.79 11.95
C LEU A 213 9.69 17.18 10.56
N LEU A 214 8.64 18.00 10.48
CA LEU A 214 8.11 18.44 9.19
C LEU A 214 9.15 19.25 8.39
N ALA A 215 9.87 20.15 9.06
CA ALA A 215 10.93 20.92 8.43
C ALA A 215 12.05 20.02 7.91
N TYR A 216 12.43 18.98 8.65
CA TYR A 216 13.42 17.99 8.21
C TYR A 216 12.92 17.15 7.03
N LEU A 217 11.68 16.66 7.08
CA LEU A 217 11.09 15.86 6.01
C LEU A 217 10.97 16.60 4.68
N ARG A 218 10.68 17.91 4.72
CA ARG A 218 10.61 18.78 3.54
C ARG A 218 11.92 19.44 3.16
N GLY A 219 12.86 19.49 4.10
CA GLY A 219 14.09 20.25 3.97
C GLY A 219 15.04 19.64 2.95
N LYS A 220 15.98 20.47 2.48
CA LYS A 220 17.13 20.00 1.74
C LYS A 220 17.87 18.97 2.60
N ASP A 221 18.20 17.83 2.01
CA ASP A 221 18.82 16.68 2.68
C ASP A 221 17.91 15.85 3.60
N GLY A 222 16.61 16.15 3.64
CA GLY A 222 15.62 15.27 4.25
C GLY A 222 15.47 13.93 3.53
N PRO A 223 14.86 12.91 4.18
CA PRO A 223 14.64 11.60 3.57
C PRO A 223 13.68 11.64 2.37
N LEU A 224 12.85 12.68 2.25
CA LEU A 224 11.91 12.83 1.14
C LEU A 224 12.41 13.78 0.04
N ASP A 225 13.50 14.54 0.25
CA ASP A 225 14.09 15.49 -0.73
C ASP A 225 14.43 14.82 -2.07
N TYR A 226 14.69 13.51 -2.04
CA TYR A 226 15.08 12.75 -3.23
C TYR A 226 13.92 12.07 -3.97
N ILE A 227 12.71 12.13 -3.40
CA ILE A 227 11.51 11.49 -3.93
C ILE A 227 10.97 12.28 -5.11
N ARG A 228 10.82 11.60 -6.25
CA ARG A 228 10.30 12.16 -7.49
C ARG A 228 9.54 11.12 -8.32
N PRO A 229 8.61 11.57 -9.19
CA PRO A 229 7.76 10.69 -9.98
C PRO A 229 8.49 9.64 -10.84
N SER A 230 9.73 9.91 -11.25
CA SER A 230 10.54 8.96 -12.03
C SER A 230 10.86 7.66 -11.27
N GLN A 231 10.83 7.69 -9.94
CA GLN A 231 11.13 6.54 -9.09
C GLN A 231 9.95 5.59 -8.89
N VAL A 232 8.73 5.99 -9.27
CA VAL A 232 7.53 5.14 -9.11
C VAL A 232 7.69 3.86 -9.93
N ASP A 233 7.79 2.73 -9.22
CA ASP A 233 7.92 1.39 -9.77
C ASP A 233 6.55 0.81 -10.10
N ARG A 234 5.62 0.88 -9.15
CA ARG A 234 4.30 0.25 -9.25
C ARG A 234 3.28 0.86 -8.30
N VAL A 235 2.02 0.53 -8.56
CA VAL A 235 0.89 0.81 -7.68
C VAL A 235 0.30 -0.52 -7.22
N GLU A 236 0.24 -0.74 -5.90
CA GLU A 236 -0.39 -1.91 -5.30
C GLU A 236 -1.73 -1.50 -4.67
N VAL A 237 -2.78 -2.24 -4.95
CA VAL A 237 -4.14 -2.01 -4.46
C VAL A 237 -4.52 -3.15 -3.53
N ASN A 238 -5.10 -2.82 -2.38
CA ASN A 238 -5.78 -3.77 -1.50
C ASN A 238 -7.18 -3.21 -1.17
N LEU A 239 -8.21 -3.90 -1.62
CA LEU A 239 -9.60 -3.49 -1.49
C LEU A 239 -10.43 -4.62 -0.89
N GLN A 240 -11.15 -4.39 0.20
CA GLN A 240 -12.22 -5.28 0.61
C GLN A 240 -13.36 -5.19 -0.40
N LEU A 241 -13.51 -6.25 -1.18
CA LEU A 241 -14.45 -6.35 -2.28
C LEU A 241 -15.88 -6.42 -1.76
N PHE A 242 -16.11 -7.23 -0.72
CA PHE A 242 -17.40 -7.34 -0.04
C PHE A 242 -17.25 -7.87 1.38
N ARG A 243 -18.34 -7.79 2.15
CA ARG A 243 -18.49 -8.49 3.42
C ARG A 243 -19.88 -9.09 3.55
N LEU A 244 -19.94 -10.39 3.81
CA LEU A 244 -21.14 -11.10 4.17
C LEU A 244 -21.29 -11.09 5.70
N PRO A 245 -22.42 -10.63 6.25
CA PRO A 245 -22.69 -10.74 7.67
C PRO A 245 -22.96 -12.20 8.07
N ALA A 246 -22.83 -12.47 9.37
CA ALA A 246 -23.11 -13.79 9.94
C ALA A 246 -24.55 -14.29 9.69
N SER A 247 -25.50 -13.39 9.41
CA SER A 247 -26.88 -13.74 9.04
C SER A 247 -27.02 -14.33 7.64
N ILE A 248 -26.03 -14.14 6.76
CA ILE A 248 -25.99 -14.69 5.40
C ILE A 248 -25.08 -15.92 5.36
N LYS A 249 -23.94 -15.85 6.03
CA LYS A 249 -23.00 -16.98 6.17
C LYS A 249 -22.90 -17.31 7.66
N ASN A 250 -23.47 -18.43 8.05
CA ASN A 250 -23.53 -18.86 9.44
C ASN A 250 -22.18 -19.44 9.92
N ASP A 251 -21.13 -18.63 9.90
CA ASP A 251 -19.83 -18.90 10.52
C ASP A 251 -19.51 -17.80 11.56
N PHE A 252 -18.54 -18.08 12.43
CA PHE A 252 -18.15 -17.15 13.51
C PHE A 252 -17.37 -15.95 12.95
N GLY A 253 -18.05 -15.03 12.28
CA GLY A 253 -17.47 -13.77 11.81
C GLY A 253 -18.07 -13.20 10.53
N GLY A 254 -18.85 -14.00 9.79
CA GLY A 254 -19.17 -13.70 8.41
C GLY A 254 -17.96 -13.94 7.50
N ASP A 255 -18.03 -13.43 6.27
CA ASP A 255 -16.98 -13.63 5.27
C ASP A 255 -16.65 -12.32 4.56
N ALA A 256 -15.39 -12.14 4.18
CA ALA A 256 -14.93 -10.97 3.46
C ALA A 256 -13.84 -11.37 2.47
N GLU A 257 -14.02 -10.98 1.22
CA GLU A 257 -13.01 -11.16 0.20
C GLU A 257 -12.29 -9.85 -0.11
N TYR A 258 -10.99 -9.96 -0.36
CA TYR A 258 -10.12 -8.85 -0.69
C TYR A 258 -9.59 -8.99 -2.12
N LEU A 259 -9.70 -7.91 -2.88
CA LEU A 259 -9.07 -7.74 -4.17
C LEU A 259 -7.67 -7.14 -3.97
N MET A 260 -6.65 -7.88 -4.41
CA MET A 260 -5.29 -7.40 -4.50
C MET A 260 -4.89 -7.28 -5.97
N ARG A 261 -4.41 -6.11 -6.38
CA ARG A 261 -3.95 -5.83 -7.76
C ARG A 261 -2.64 -5.06 -7.73
N VAL A 262 -1.77 -5.33 -8.69
CA VAL A 262 -0.55 -4.56 -8.92
C VAL A 262 -0.61 -3.99 -10.32
N PHE A 263 -0.19 -2.74 -10.47
CA PHE A 263 -0.09 -2.08 -11.75
C PHE A 263 1.30 -1.48 -11.95
N ARG A 264 1.83 -1.59 -13.17
CA ARG A 264 3.14 -1.06 -13.54
C ARG A 264 3.05 -0.19 -14.78
N ARG A 265 3.96 0.77 -14.88
CA ARG A 265 4.20 1.53 -16.11
C ARG A 265 5.64 1.32 -16.55
N THR A 266 5.90 1.49 -17.83
CA THR A 266 7.25 1.37 -18.40
C THR A 266 8.07 2.64 -18.23
N ALA A 267 7.42 3.81 -18.21
CA ALA A 267 8.06 5.11 -18.03
C ALA A 267 7.08 6.13 -17.42
N PRO A 268 7.57 7.24 -16.83
CA PRO A 268 6.71 8.33 -16.34
C PRO A 268 5.75 8.83 -17.44
N GLY A 269 4.50 9.10 -17.05
CA GLY A 269 3.46 9.55 -17.98
C GLY A 269 2.82 8.45 -18.84
N GLN A 270 3.35 7.24 -18.88
CA GLN A 270 2.71 6.10 -19.57
C GLN A 270 1.61 5.46 -18.72
N PRO A 271 0.60 4.81 -19.33
CA PRO A 271 -0.46 4.12 -18.62
C PRO A 271 0.05 3.03 -17.68
N PHE A 272 -0.63 2.87 -16.56
CA PHE A 272 -0.41 1.76 -15.64
C PHE A 272 -1.20 0.53 -16.07
N LEU A 273 -0.50 -0.55 -16.39
CA LEU A 273 -1.10 -1.81 -16.82
C LEU A 273 -1.13 -2.83 -15.66
N PRO A 274 -2.19 -3.64 -15.54
CA PRO A 274 -2.26 -4.71 -14.55
C PRO A 274 -1.09 -5.68 -14.71
N THR A 275 -0.54 -6.12 -13.59
CA THR A 275 0.51 -7.13 -13.53
C THR A 275 0.28 -8.07 -12.35
N ARG A 276 1.24 -8.97 -12.13
CA ARG A 276 1.20 -10.00 -11.09
C ARG A 276 1.61 -9.39 -9.75
N ILE A 277 1.08 -9.96 -8.67
CA ILE A 277 1.65 -9.74 -7.34
C ILE A 277 2.95 -10.56 -7.24
N GLU A 278 3.93 -10.04 -6.51
CA GLU A 278 5.15 -10.77 -6.16
C GLU A 278 4.77 -12.15 -5.59
N ASN A 279 5.39 -13.21 -6.12
CA ASN A 279 5.11 -14.59 -5.73
C ASN A 279 3.66 -15.07 -5.95
N GLN A 280 2.90 -14.43 -6.85
CA GLN A 280 1.55 -14.89 -7.19
C GLN A 280 1.57 -16.21 -7.96
N ILE A 281 1.01 -17.25 -7.35
CA ILE A 281 0.84 -18.55 -8.01
C ILE A 281 -0.37 -18.51 -8.95
N ASP A 282 -0.14 -18.76 -10.24
CA ASP A 282 -1.21 -18.96 -11.23
C ASP A 282 -1.80 -20.37 -11.12
N ARG A 283 -2.69 -20.56 -10.13
CA ARG A 283 -3.35 -21.84 -9.87
C ARG A 283 -4.10 -22.34 -11.11
N ALA A 284 -4.77 -21.46 -11.84
CA ALA A 284 -5.57 -21.85 -13.00
C ALA A 284 -4.68 -22.53 -14.05
N LYS A 285 -3.52 -21.93 -14.34
CA LYS A 285 -2.53 -22.50 -15.27
C LYS A 285 -1.95 -23.82 -14.76
N LEU A 286 -1.62 -23.92 -13.46
CA LEU A 286 -1.10 -25.17 -12.87
C LEU A 286 -2.12 -26.31 -12.83
N VAL A 287 -3.42 -26.01 -12.79
CA VAL A 287 -4.47 -27.04 -12.81
C VAL A 287 -4.60 -27.64 -14.21
N VAL A 288 -4.50 -26.83 -15.27
CA VAL A 288 -4.69 -27.28 -16.66
C VAL A 288 -3.44 -27.87 -17.30
N ASP A 289 -2.24 -27.55 -16.79
CA ASP A 289 -0.97 -28.03 -17.31
C ASP A 289 -0.24 -28.92 -16.27
N PRO A 290 -0.38 -30.26 -16.37
CA PRO A 290 0.28 -31.19 -15.47
C PRO A 290 1.81 -31.12 -15.52
N ALA A 291 2.40 -30.86 -16.69
CA ALA A 291 3.85 -30.81 -16.84
C ALA A 291 4.42 -29.58 -16.14
N LEU A 292 3.76 -28.42 -16.29
CA LEU A 292 4.10 -27.21 -15.56
C LEU A 292 3.91 -27.40 -14.05
N ARG A 293 2.84 -28.09 -13.63
CA ARG A 293 2.61 -28.40 -12.21
C ARG A 293 3.72 -29.24 -11.61
N GLU A 294 4.17 -30.28 -12.29
CA GLU A 294 5.28 -31.12 -11.80
C GLU A 294 6.61 -30.36 -11.82
N LYS A 295 6.85 -29.50 -12.82
CA LYS A 295 8.01 -28.60 -12.84
C LYS A 295 7.98 -27.63 -11.65
N PHE A 296 6.84 -27.02 -11.36
CA PHE A 296 6.66 -26.10 -10.24
C PHE A 296 6.86 -26.80 -8.89
N LYS A 297 6.30 -27.99 -8.70
CA LYS A 297 6.53 -28.83 -7.51
C LYS A 297 8.01 -29.14 -7.32
N LYS A 298 8.70 -29.57 -8.38
CA LYS A 298 10.14 -29.87 -8.32
C LYS A 298 10.96 -28.63 -7.95
N TYR A 299 10.58 -27.47 -8.46
CA TYR A 299 11.21 -26.20 -8.13
C TYR A 299 11.00 -25.82 -6.65
N ILE A 300 9.74 -25.73 -6.21
CA ILE A 300 9.40 -25.22 -4.87
C ILE A 300 9.90 -26.14 -3.73
N LEU A 301 10.09 -27.44 -4.03
CA LEU A 301 10.62 -28.43 -3.10
C LEU A 301 12.13 -28.69 -3.28
N SER A 302 12.83 -27.91 -4.11
CA SER A 302 14.28 -28.02 -4.24
C SER A 302 14.99 -27.43 -3.03
N ASP A 303 16.16 -27.96 -2.67
CA ASP A 303 16.96 -27.46 -1.54
C ASP A 303 17.25 -25.95 -1.66
N ALA A 304 17.47 -25.45 -2.89
CA ALA A 304 17.71 -24.03 -3.13
C ALA A 304 16.47 -23.18 -2.82
N ALA A 305 15.29 -23.57 -3.31
CA ALA A 305 14.04 -22.83 -3.06
C ALA A 305 13.64 -22.89 -1.58
N LEU A 306 13.84 -24.03 -0.91
CA LEU A 306 13.60 -24.16 0.52
C LEU A 306 14.57 -23.29 1.33
N ALA A 307 15.85 -23.27 0.97
CA ALA A 307 16.82 -22.40 1.62
C ALA A 307 16.52 -20.91 1.39
N ASP A 308 16.00 -20.53 0.22
CA ASP A 308 15.52 -19.16 -0.04
C ASP A 308 14.25 -18.85 0.74
N LEU A 309 13.34 -19.81 0.90
CA LEU A 309 12.15 -19.66 1.74
C LEU A 309 12.53 -19.41 3.20
N ASP A 310 13.46 -20.20 3.75
CA ASP A 310 13.96 -20.06 5.12
C ASP A 310 14.63 -18.70 5.37
N ARG A 311 15.32 -18.16 4.34
CA ARG A 311 15.91 -16.82 4.38
C ARG A 311 14.90 -15.70 4.09
N GLY A 312 13.68 -16.04 3.70
CA GLY A 312 12.67 -15.08 3.24
C GLY A 312 13.04 -14.37 1.94
N THR A 313 13.87 -14.98 1.08
CA THR A 313 14.36 -14.45 -0.20
C THR A 313 13.78 -15.16 -1.43
N LEU A 314 12.84 -16.09 -1.23
CA LEU A 314 12.21 -16.84 -2.31
C LEU A 314 11.48 -15.91 -3.31
N ASP A 315 11.82 -16.08 -4.59
CA ASP A 315 11.15 -15.47 -5.74
C ASP A 315 10.58 -16.59 -6.60
N ILE A 316 9.26 -16.59 -6.82
CA ILE A 316 8.55 -17.59 -7.61
C ILE A 316 8.51 -17.11 -9.06
N PRO A 317 9.06 -17.90 -10.01
CA PRO A 317 9.22 -17.52 -11.41
C PRO A 317 7.93 -17.51 -12.23
#